data_AF-A0A427YCX5-F1
#
_entry.id   AF-A0A427YCX5-F1
#
_cell.length_a   1.000
_cell.length_b   1.000
_cell.length_c   1.000
_cell.angle_alpha   90.00
_cell.angle_beta   90.00
_cell.angle_gamma   90.00
#
_symmetry.space_group_name_H-M   'P 1'
#
loop_
_entity.id
_entity.type
_entity.pdbx_description
1 polymer ?
#
loop_
_entity_poly.entity_id
_entity_poly.type
_entity_poly.pdbx_seq_one_letter_code
_entity_poly.pdbx_strand_id
1 'polypeptide(L)'
;MSLAPPDLPSPAPTPDGHPPPLLMTPAAGPVDPSDAAQSRLRGEIETQLLRLSQDLYEMEVCAGEVGKDMEGAVPQYLEKINAGFASLSALAGRMTESVPKQVLESIDAYRNPHVYTKSTLTRAAGENQYALGRMLGLESFRRKLHTALSNDFPQIPLPERRHQPSHTLAPTQNWLGAQAADEPASASTAAPEQDIKPVLPADVPMAAPHGAPAPDGPDSSRPGHQTSLESTGNTEPAPQANGLTS
;
A
#
# COMPACT_ATOMS: atom_id res chain seq x y z
N MET A 1 -42.88 -11.14 -44.25
CA MET A 1 -41.72 -10.22 -44.13
C MET A 1 -41.24 -10.30 -42.69
N SER A 2 -40.32 -11.23 -42.39
CA SER A 2 -39.79 -11.44 -41.03
C SER A 2 -38.48 -10.66 -40.91
N LEU A 3 -38.41 -9.73 -39.96
CA LEU A 3 -37.21 -8.94 -39.68
C LEU A 3 -36.36 -9.70 -38.67
N ALA A 4 -35.21 -10.22 -39.13
CA ALA A 4 -34.21 -10.83 -38.26
C ALA A 4 -33.48 -9.74 -37.44
N PRO A 5 -33.14 -9.99 -36.16
CA PRO A 5 -32.39 -9.06 -35.34
C PRO A 5 -30.89 -9.00 -35.75
N PRO A 6 -30.22 -7.85 -35.59
CA PRO A 6 -28.81 -7.70 -35.95
C PRO A 6 -27.91 -8.44 -34.96
N ASP A 7 -27.04 -9.30 -35.49
CA ASP A 7 -25.94 -9.96 -34.76
C ASP A 7 -25.03 -8.93 -34.09
N LEU A 8 -24.93 -9.00 -32.76
CA LEU A 8 -23.90 -8.31 -32.00
C LEU A 8 -22.62 -9.18 -32.04
N PRO A 9 -21.43 -8.59 -32.27
CA PRO A 9 -20.19 -9.35 -32.16
C PRO A 9 -19.93 -9.73 -30.70
N SER A 10 -19.81 -11.04 -30.48
CA SER A 10 -19.42 -11.67 -29.20
C SER A 10 -18.11 -11.08 -28.64
N PRO A 11 -17.95 -10.94 -27.31
CA PRO A 11 -16.68 -10.55 -26.70
C PRO A 11 -15.56 -11.53 -27.09
N ALA A 12 -14.39 -10.97 -27.39
CA ALA A 12 -13.22 -11.71 -27.84
C ALA A 12 -12.86 -12.87 -26.88
N PRO A 13 -12.39 -14.01 -27.42
CA PRO A 13 -11.88 -15.10 -26.60
C PRO A 13 -10.66 -14.63 -25.80
N THR A 14 -10.71 -14.85 -24.49
CA THR A 14 -9.53 -14.77 -23.61
C THR A 14 -8.50 -15.80 -24.10
N PRO A 15 -7.26 -15.42 -24.42
CA PRO A 15 -6.22 -16.40 -24.70
C PRO A 15 -5.87 -17.15 -23.41
N ASP A 16 -6.32 -18.40 -23.33
CA ASP A 16 -5.80 -19.41 -22.41
C ASP A 16 -4.31 -19.63 -22.69
N GLY A 17 -3.48 -19.56 -21.64
CA GLY A 17 -2.14 -20.14 -21.70
C GLY A 17 -0.94 -19.25 -21.42
N HIS A 18 -1.09 -18.09 -20.75
CA HIS A 18 0.05 -17.52 -20.03
C HIS A 18 0.04 -18.03 -18.58
N PRO A 19 1.16 -18.61 -18.08
CA PRO A 19 1.29 -18.86 -16.65
C PRO A 19 1.04 -17.54 -15.90
N PRO A 20 0.41 -17.57 -14.70
CA PRO A 20 0.19 -16.35 -13.93
C PRO A 20 1.52 -15.61 -13.87
N PRO A 21 1.57 -14.29 -14.16
CA PRO A 21 2.78 -13.55 -13.88
C PRO A 21 3.05 -13.78 -12.40
N LEU A 22 4.15 -14.47 -12.12
CA LEU A 22 4.70 -14.60 -10.79
C LEU A 22 4.54 -13.24 -10.14
N LEU A 23 3.80 -13.22 -9.02
CA LEU A 23 3.61 -12.08 -8.15
C LEU A 23 4.80 -11.15 -8.35
N MET A 24 4.60 -10.06 -9.10
CA MET A 24 5.62 -9.03 -9.21
C MET A 24 5.78 -8.56 -7.78
N THR A 25 6.79 -9.11 -7.11
CA THR A 25 7.44 -8.46 -5.99
C THR A 25 7.71 -7.08 -6.55
N PRO A 26 7.09 -6.01 -6.01
CA PRO A 26 7.39 -4.68 -6.51
C PRO A 26 8.91 -4.59 -6.42
N ALA A 27 9.56 -4.47 -7.59
CA ALA A 27 10.99 -4.29 -7.65
C ALA A 27 11.24 -3.08 -6.75
N ALA A 28 11.89 -3.33 -5.61
CA ALA A 28 12.25 -2.30 -4.68
C ALA A 28 13.20 -1.38 -5.43
N GLY A 29 12.64 -0.34 -6.05
CA GLY A 29 13.42 0.79 -6.52
C GLY A 29 14.20 1.35 -5.33
N PRO A 30 15.29 2.08 -5.57
CA PRO A 30 16.04 2.72 -4.50
C PRO A 30 15.04 3.55 -3.67
N VAL A 31 14.81 3.12 -2.43
CA VAL A 31 13.91 3.80 -1.50
C VAL A 31 14.50 5.18 -1.28
N ASP A 32 13.75 6.22 -1.60
CA ASP A 32 14.21 7.58 -1.37
C ASP A 32 14.58 7.74 0.11
N PRO A 33 15.73 8.37 0.43
CA PRO A 33 16.18 8.49 1.83
C PRO A 33 15.16 9.23 2.71
N SER A 34 14.29 10.04 2.11
CA SER A 34 13.15 10.69 2.76
C SER A 34 12.09 9.69 3.26
N ASP A 35 11.76 8.68 2.47
CA ASP A 35 10.73 7.68 2.80
C ASP A 35 11.20 6.75 3.92
N ALA A 36 12.49 6.40 3.92
CA ALA A 36 13.09 5.63 5.00
C ALA A 36 13.08 6.41 6.33
N ALA A 37 13.30 7.73 6.29
CA ALA A 37 13.23 8.59 7.48
C ALA A 37 11.80 8.70 8.03
N GLN A 38 10.80 8.93 7.17
CA GLN A 38 9.40 8.98 7.59
C GLN A 38 8.92 7.62 8.14
N SER A 39 9.39 6.52 7.56
CA SER A 39 9.08 5.17 8.06
C SER A 39 9.61 4.93 9.48
N ARG A 40 10.79 5.45 9.83
CA ARG A 40 11.32 5.40 11.21
C ARG A 40 10.48 6.25 12.16
N LEU A 41 10.14 7.47 11.75
CA LEU A 41 9.26 8.35 12.53
C LEU A 41 7.89 7.71 12.80
N ARG A 42 7.31 7.00 11.81
CA ARG A 42 6.08 6.23 11.99
C ARG A 42 6.24 5.16 13.07
N GLY A 43 7.32 4.38 13.03
CA GLY A 43 7.59 3.36 14.05
C GLY A 43 7.77 3.93 15.46
N GLU A 44 8.42 5.10 15.58
CA GLU A 44 8.55 5.81 16.85
C GLU A 44 7.18 6.28 17.39
N ILE A 45 6.34 6.87 16.53
CA ILE A 45 4.99 7.31 16.89
C ILE A 45 4.11 6.12 17.28
N GLU A 46 4.17 5.01 16.54
CA GLU A 46 3.43 3.78 16.85
C GLU A 46 3.82 3.21 18.22
N THR A 47 5.12 3.12 18.49
CA THR A 47 5.65 2.66 19.79
C THR A 47 5.16 3.56 20.92
N GLN A 48 5.16 4.88 20.70
CA GLN A 48 4.72 5.83 21.70
C GLN A 48 3.19 5.81 21.92
N LEU A 49 2.40 5.62 20.86
CA LEU A 49 0.94 5.45 20.96
C LEU A 49 0.58 4.17 21.72
N LEU A 50 1.28 3.07 21.45
CA LEU A 50 1.09 1.82 22.17
C LEU A 50 1.40 1.98 23.66
N ARG A 51 2.54 2.62 23.99
CA ARG A 51 2.91 2.94 25.36
C ARG A 51 1.87 3.81 26.06
N LEU A 52 1.39 4.87 25.39
CA LEU A 52 0.34 5.74 25.93
C LEU A 52 -0.95 4.97 26.21
N SER A 53 -1.36 4.06 25.32
CA SER A 53 -2.54 3.23 25.54
C SER A 53 -2.40 2.31 26.76
N GLN A 54 -1.19 1.77 26.98
CA GLN A 54 -0.87 0.97 28.15
C GLN A 54 -0.87 1.81 29.43
N ASP A 55 -0.26 3.00 29.42
CA ASP A 55 -0.25 3.92 30.56
C ASP A 55 -1.68 4.35 30.95
N LEU A 56 -2.57 4.54 29.96
CA LEU A 56 -4.00 4.85 30.19
C LEU A 56 -4.74 3.66 30.82
N TYR A 57 -4.47 2.44 30.37
CA TYR A 57 -5.05 1.23 30.93
C TYR A 57 -4.57 0.99 32.39
N GLU A 58 -3.27 1.16 32.65
CA GLU A 58 -2.72 1.03 34.00
C GLU A 58 -3.30 2.09 34.95
N MET A 59 -3.49 3.32 34.47
CA MET A 59 -4.14 4.36 35.24
C MET A 59 -5.60 4.00 35.58
N GLU A 60 -6.35 3.44 34.62
CA GLU A 60 -7.73 2.99 34.85
C GLU A 60 -7.80 1.93 35.96
N VAL A 61 -6.93 0.92 35.90
CA VAL A 61 -6.82 -0.12 36.93
C VAL A 61 -6.45 0.49 38.29
N CYS A 62 -5.42 1.34 38.35
CA CYS A 62 -5.00 1.98 39.60
C CYS A 62 -6.07 2.91 40.18
N ALA A 63 -6.83 3.62 39.33
CA ALA A 63 -7.93 4.47 39.78
C ALA A 63 -9.13 3.66 40.31
N GLY A 64 -9.32 2.42 39.84
CA GLY A 64 -10.32 1.49 40.36
C GLY A 64 -9.96 0.86 41.71
N GLU A 65 -8.66 0.74 42.02
CA GLU A 65 -8.15 0.01 43.18
C GLU A 65 -7.45 0.91 44.23
N VAL A 66 -7.86 2.18 44.36
CA VAL A 66 -7.20 3.11 45.29
C VAL A 66 -7.44 2.71 46.75
N GLY A 67 -6.44 2.05 47.35
CA GLY A 67 -6.37 1.75 48.78
C GLY A 67 -5.65 2.85 49.58
N LYS A 68 -5.67 2.70 50.91
CA LYS A 68 -4.85 3.52 51.82
C LYS A 68 -3.37 3.36 51.42
N ASP A 69 -2.64 4.47 51.37
CA ASP A 69 -1.22 4.58 50.94
C ASP A 69 -0.94 4.52 49.41
N MET A 70 -1.97 4.40 48.55
CA MET A 70 -1.84 4.44 47.07
C MET A 70 -2.29 5.76 46.44
N GLU A 71 -2.61 6.77 47.26
CA GLU A 71 -3.13 8.07 46.83
C GLU A 71 -2.18 8.84 45.88
N GLY A 72 -0.88 8.54 45.95
CA GLY A 72 0.14 9.13 45.08
C GLY A 72 0.33 8.45 43.72
N ALA A 73 -0.25 7.27 43.49
CA ALA A 73 -0.04 6.51 42.26
C ALA A 73 -0.75 7.14 41.04
N VAL A 74 -2.00 7.58 41.22
CA VAL A 74 -2.80 8.18 40.13
C VAL A 74 -2.16 9.48 39.60
N PRO A 75 -1.70 10.43 40.43
CA PRO A 75 -0.96 11.60 39.97
C PRO A 75 0.29 11.26 39.15
N GLN A 76 1.03 10.21 39.51
CA GLN A 76 2.23 9.80 38.77
C GLN A 76 1.88 9.29 37.37
N TYR A 77 0.78 8.53 37.21
CA TYR A 77 0.32 8.11 35.88
C TYR A 77 -0.17 9.28 35.05
N LEU A 78 -0.87 10.24 35.65
CA LEU A 78 -1.29 11.47 34.96
C LEU A 78 -0.08 12.27 34.43
N GLU A 79 0.98 12.39 35.21
CA GLU A 79 2.22 13.05 34.77
C GLU A 79 2.87 12.29 33.61
N LYS A 80 2.95 10.95 33.67
CA LYS A 80 3.44 10.10 32.58
C LYS A 80 2.63 10.26 31.29
N ILE A 81 1.30 10.23 31.39
CA ILE A 81 0.38 10.40 30.27
C ILE A 81 0.56 11.79 29.64
N ASN A 82 0.67 12.85 30.46
CA ASN A 82 0.89 14.21 29.97
C ASN A 82 2.23 14.35 29.25
N ALA A 83 3.31 13.77 29.81
CA ALA A 83 4.60 13.69 29.13
C ALA A 83 4.52 12.91 27.80
N GLY A 84 3.72 11.84 27.78
CA GLY A 84 3.39 11.07 26.58
C GLY A 84 2.71 11.93 25.50
N PHE A 85 1.69 12.71 25.84
CA PHE A 85 1.04 13.63 24.90
C PHE A 85 1.98 14.72 24.38
N ALA A 86 2.80 15.31 25.27
CA ALA A 86 3.76 16.34 24.86
C ALA A 86 4.79 15.79 23.85
N SER A 87 5.31 14.59 24.10
CA SER A 87 6.26 13.95 23.18
C SER A 87 5.57 13.55 21.86
N LEU A 88 4.31 13.06 21.89
CA LEU A 88 3.57 12.75 20.67
C LEU A 88 3.32 14.00 19.82
N SER A 89 2.99 15.13 20.46
CA SER A 89 2.80 16.40 19.76
C SER A 89 4.10 16.86 19.07
N ALA A 90 5.25 16.71 19.73
CA ALA A 90 6.55 17.03 19.16
C ALA A 90 6.93 16.13 17.98
N LEU A 91 6.59 14.84 18.02
CA LEU A 91 6.80 13.90 16.91
C LEU A 91 5.82 14.17 15.75
N ALA A 92 4.55 14.44 16.04
CA ALA A 92 3.54 14.73 15.03
C ALA A 92 3.91 15.94 14.16
N GLY A 93 4.54 16.97 14.74
CA GLY A 93 5.03 18.14 13.99
C GLY A 93 6.15 17.83 12.98
N ARG A 94 6.78 16.65 13.05
CA ARG A 94 7.84 16.21 12.12
C ARG A 94 7.30 15.33 10.99
N MET A 95 6.05 14.88 11.10
CA MET A 95 5.39 14.05 10.08
C MET A 95 4.98 14.92 8.89
N THR A 96 5.38 14.52 7.69
CA THR A 96 5.01 15.25 6.45
C THR A 96 3.86 14.59 5.69
N GLU A 97 3.44 13.42 6.15
CA GLU A 97 2.45 12.60 5.46
C GLU A 97 1.03 13.11 5.68
N SER A 98 0.26 13.14 4.60
CA SER A 98 -1.15 13.49 4.64
C SER A 98 -2.02 12.24 4.60
N VAL A 99 -3.07 12.20 5.43
CA VAL A 99 -4.09 11.15 5.41
C VAL A 99 -5.34 11.68 4.68
N PRO A 100 -5.88 10.96 3.68
CA PRO A 100 -7.13 11.36 3.03
C PRO A 100 -8.30 11.43 4.02
N LYS A 101 -9.17 12.44 3.91
CA LYS A 101 -10.33 12.62 4.81
C LYS A 101 -11.24 11.40 4.88
N GLN A 102 -11.45 10.72 3.76
CA GLN A 102 -12.29 9.51 3.71
C GLN A 102 -11.73 8.35 4.56
N VAL A 103 -10.41 8.29 4.75
CA VAL A 103 -9.78 7.32 5.65
C VAL A 103 -10.09 7.68 7.10
N LEU A 104 -10.03 8.97 7.45
CA LEU A 104 -10.42 9.46 8.79
C LEU A 104 -11.90 9.17 9.08
N GLU A 105 -12.80 9.48 8.14
CA GLU A 105 -14.23 9.15 8.24
C GLU A 105 -14.47 7.63 8.41
N SER A 106 -13.63 6.80 7.79
CA SER A 106 -13.72 5.34 7.95
C SER A 106 -13.34 4.92 9.37
N ILE A 107 -12.31 5.52 9.95
CA ILE A 107 -11.89 5.26 11.34
C ILE A 107 -12.99 5.71 12.31
N ASP A 108 -13.51 6.93 12.14
CA ASP A 108 -14.58 7.49 12.98
C ASP A 108 -15.87 6.65 12.94
N ALA A 109 -16.15 6.03 11.79
CA ALA A 109 -17.30 5.15 11.59
C ALA A 109 -17.03 3.67 11.97
N TYR A 110 -15.91 3.37 12.63
CA TYR A 110 -15.48 2.00 12.98
C TYR A 110 -15.39 1.05 11.77
N ARG A 111 -15.04 1.57 10.60
CA ARG A 111 -14.84 0.80 9.37
C ARG A 111 -13.36 0.59 9.10
N ASN A 112 -13.03 -0.55 8.49
CA ASN A 112 -11.65 -0.85 8.13
C ASN A 112 -11.12 0.13 7.04
N PRO A 113 -10.08 0.94 7.32
CA PRO A 113 -9.54 1.90 6.35
C PRO A 113 -8.94 1.24 5.10
N HIS A 114 -8.56 -0.04 5.16
CA HIS A 114 -8.04 -0.78 4.00
C HIS A 114 -9.07 -0.93 2.87
N VAL A 115 -10.37 -0.78 3.17
CA VAL A 115 -11.44 -0.79 2.16
C VAL A 115 -11.27 0.40 1.19
N TYR A 116 -10.89 1.57 1.69
CA TYR A 116 -10.61 2.74 0.87
C TYR A 116 -9.46 2.48 -0.10
N THR A 117 -8.35 1.94 0.40
CA THR A 117 -7.17 1.62 -0.43
C THR A 117 -7.52 0.61 -1.50
N LYS A 118 -8.23 -0.47 -1.15
CA LYS A 118 -8.66 -1.49 -2.11
C LYS A 118 -9.55 -0.91 -3.20
N SER A 119 -10.56 -0.12 -2.80
CA SER A 119 -11.50 0.52 -3.73
C SER A 119 -10.77 1.48 -4.69
N THR A 120 -9.90 2.32 -4.16
CA THR A 120 -9.11 3.28 -4.93
C THR A 120 -8.19 2.59 -5.93
N LEU A 121 -7.49 1.54 -5.49
CA LEU A 121 -6.60 0.76 -6.37
C LEU A 121 -7.38 0.06 -7.48
N THR A 122 -8.50 -0.58 -7.13
CA THR A 122 -9.37 -1.28 -8.10
C THR A 122 -9.92 -0.31 -9.14
N ARG A 123 -10.39 0.85 -8.68
CA ARG A 123 -10.89 1.91 -9.55
C ARG A 123 -9.80 2.45 -10.47
N ALA A 124 -8.63 2.79 -9.94
CA ALA A 124 -7.51 3.28 -10.73
C ALA A 124 -7.06 2.26 -11.79
N ALA A 125 -7.00 0.97 -11.43
CA ALA A 125 -6.69 -0.10 -12.37
C ALA A 125 -7.75 -0.20 -13.49
N GLY A 126 -9.04 -0.17 -13.13
CA GLY A 126 -10.14 -0.18 -14.08
C GLY A 126 -10.14 1.04 -15.00
N GLU A 127 -9.90 2.24 -14.48
CA GLU A 127 -9.80 3.48 -15.24
C GLU A 127 -8.60 3.45 -16.21
N ASN A 128 -7.45 2.93 -15.78
CA ASN A 128 -6.27 2.76 -16.64
C ASN A 128 -6.53 1.77 -17.78
N GLN A 129 -7.15 0.62 -17.49
CA GLN A 129 -7.52 -0.37 -18.52
C GLN A 129 -8.57 0.19 -19.48
N TYR A 130 -9.55 0.93 -18.97
CA TYR A 130 -10.56 1.59 -19.78
C TYR A 130 -9.94 2.65 -20.71
N ALA A 131 -9.04 3.49 -20.19
CA ALA A 131 -8.31 4.48 -20.99
C ALA A 131 -7.47 3.83 -22.08
N LEU A 132 -6.73 2.76 -21.74
CA LEU A 132 -5.96 1.97 -22.69
C LEU A 132 -6.87 1.39 -23.80
N GLY A 133 -7.99 0.78 -23.43
CA GLY A 133 -8.96 0.22 -24.37
C GLY A 133 -9.51 1.28 -25.34
N ARG A 134 -9.79 2.50 -24.85
CA ARG A 134 -10.21 3.62 -25.71
C ARG A 134 -9.11 4.05 -26.68
N MET A 135 -7.86 4.12 -26.22
CA MET A 135 -6.73 4.48 -27.08
C MET A 135 -6.53 3.45 -28.19
N LEU A 136 -6.54 2.16 -27.85
CA LEU A 136 -6.43 1.06 -28.82
C LEU A 136 -7.59 1.04 -29.82
N GLY A 137 -8.82 1.28 -29.35
CA GLY A 137 -10.00 1.39 -30.21
C GLY A 137 -9.89 2.54 -31.21
N LEU A 138 -9.42 3.71 -30.76
CA LEU A 138 -9.19 4.87 -31.62
C LEU A 138 -8.09 4.61 -32.65
N GLU A 139 -7.00 3.95 -32.25
CA GLU A 139 -5.92 3.57 -33.16
C GLU A 139 -6.41 2.59 -34.24
N SER A 140 -7.19 1.59 -33.85
CA SER A 140 -7.82 0.63 -34.78
C SER A 140 -8.77 1.32 -35.76
N PHE A 141 -9.63 2.22 -35.27
CA PHE A 141 -10.51 3.01 -36.12
C PHE A 141 -9.72 3.86 -37.13
N ARG A 142 -8.70 4.58 -36.66
CA ARG A 142 -7.80 5.38 -37.52
C ARG A 142 -7.13 4.51 -38.59
N ARG A 143 -6.68 3.31 -38.23
CA ARG A 143 -6.06 2.36 -39.17
C ARG A 143 -7.03 1.93 -40.26
N LYS A 144 -8.24 1.50 -39.88
CA LYS A 144 -9.29 1.10 -40.81
C LYS A 144 -9.71 2.24 -41.73
N LEU A 145 -9.92 3.43 -41.18
CA LEU A 145 -10.28 4.61 -41.94
C LEU A 145 -9.19 4.96 -42.97
N HIS A 146 -7.93 4.96 -42.55
CA HIS A 146 -6.81 5.20 -43.46
C HIS A 146 -6.76 4.18 -44.60
N THR A 147 -6.94 2.89 -44.31
CA THR A 147 -6.95 1.83 -45.33
C THR A 147 -8.13 1.98 -46.29
N ALA A 148 -9.32 2.33 -45.80
CA ALA A 148 -10.48 2.57 -46.66
C ALA A 148 -10.26 3.77 -47.59
N LEU A 149 -9.77 4.89 -47.04
CA LEU A 149 -9.49 6.10 -47.82
C LEU A 149 -8.40 5.87 -48.87
N SER A 150 -7.34 5.12 -48.55
CA SER A 150 -6.29 4.79 -49.53
C SER A 150 -6.80 3.92 -50.68
N ASN A 151 -7.78 3.07 -50.42
CA ASN A 151 -8.37 2.20 -51.45
C ASN A 151 -9.34 2.97 -52.35
N ASP A 152 -10.19 3.81 -51.78
CA ASP A 152 -11.24 4.52 -52.52
C ASP A 152 -10.71 5.79 -53.24
N PHE A 153 -9.66 6.42 -52.71
CA PHE A 153 -9.10 7.67 -53.23
C PHE A 153 -7.57 7.62 -53.37
N PRO A 154 -7.03 6.79 -54.29
CA PRO A 154 -5.58 6.59 -54.41
C PRO A 154 -4.82 7.84 -54.89
N GLN A 155 -5.49 8.76 -55.58
CA GLN A 155 -4.90 10.03 -56.03
C GLN A 155 -4.72 11.09 -54.92
N ILE A 156 -5.28 10.89 -53.72
CA ILE A 156 -5.15 11.85 -52.62
C ILE A 156 -4.03 11.38 -51.68
N PRO A 157 -2.92 12.13 -51.55
CA PRO A 157 -1.86 11.79 -50.61
C PRO A 157 -2.37 11.99 -49.18
N LEU A 158 -2.49 10.89 -48.43
CA LEU A 158 -2.88 10.91 -47.02
C LEU A 158 -1.70 11.40 -46.16
N PRO A 159 -1.95 12.23 -45.14
CA PRO A 159 -0.91 12.75 -44.28
C PRO A 159 -0.20 11.64 -43.49
N GLU A 160 1.13 11.76 -43.37
CA GLU A 160 1.99 10.85 -42.64
C GLU A 160 1.53 10.70 -41.18
N ARG A 161 1.48 9.46 -40.68
CA ARG A 161 1.16 9.20 -39.28
C ARG A 161 2.28 9.70 -38.38
N ARG A 162 2.11 10.89 -37.79
CA ARG A 162 3.03 11.49 -36.81
C ARG A 162 3.34 10.62 -35.57
N HIS A 163 2.58 9.54 -35.36
CA HIS A 163 2.70 8.66 -34.19
C HIS A 163 2.59 7.18 -34.60
N GLN A 164 3.29 6.76 -35.64
CA GLN A 164 3.66 5.34 -35.65
C GLN A 164 4.67 5.12 -34.52
N PRO A 165 4.42 4.21 -33.56
CA PRO A 165 5.53 3.69 -32.79
C PRO A 165 6.50 3.11 -33.81
N SER A 166 7.70 3.70 -33.92
CA SER A 166 8.75 3.18 -34.79
C SER A 166 9.00 1.74 -34.36
N HIS A 167 8.50 0.78 -35.15
CA HIS A 167 8.88 -0.63 -35.05
C HIS A 167 10.33 -0.79 -35.52
N THR A 168 11.26 -0.11 -34.86
CA THR A 168 12.68 -0.44 -34.91
C THR A 168 12.99 -1.12 -33.59
N LEU A 169 12.47 -2.34 -33.43
CA LEU A 169 13.07 -3.30 -32.51
C LEU A 169 14.37 -3.75 -33.18
N ALA A 170 15.44 -2.98 -32.95
CA ALA A 170 16.77 -3.54 -33.08
C ALA A 170 16.85 -4.72 -32.09
N PRO A 171 17.34 -5.90 -32.52
CA PRO A 171 17.57 -6.99 -31.60
C PRO A 171 18.58 -6.52 -30.55
N THR A 172 18.27 -6.83 -29.30
CA THR A 172 19.14 -6.71 -28.14
C THR A 172 20.57 -7.13 -28.50
N GLN A 173 21.48 -6.16 -28.62
CA GLN A 173 22.91 -6.45 -28.66
C GLN A 173 23.65 -5.40 -27.84
N ASN A 174 24.22 -5.87 -26.73
CA ASN A 174 25.29 -5.26 -25.95
C ASN A 174 25.02 -3.92 -25.25
N TRP A 175 24.51 -4.01 -24.02
CA TRP A 175 24.81 -3.04 -22.95
C TRP A 175 25.63 -3.68 -21.82
N LEU A 176 26.52 -4.63 -22.17
CA LEU A 176 27.58 -5.14 -21.31
C LEU A 176 28.85 -5.20 -22.16
N GLY A 177 29.79 -4.27 -21.94
CA GLY A 177 31.13 -4.28 -22.56
C GLY A 177 31.50 -3.02 -23.34
N ALA A 178 31.69 -1.90 -22.64
CA ALA A 178 32.52 -0.78 -23.12
C ALA A 178 33.01 0.05 -21.92
N GLN A 179 33.78 -0.57 -21.03
CA GLN A 179 34.73 0.12 -20.16
C GLN A 179 36.08 -0.59 -20.31
N ALA A 180 36.84 -0.17 -21.32
CA ALA A 180 38.30 -0.28 -21.36
C ALA A 180 38.84 0.52 -22.55
N ALA A 181 39.91 1.27 -22.29
CA ALA A 181 40.76 2.03 -23.19
C ALA A 181 40.21 3.37 -23.70
N ASP A 182 40.56 4.47 -23.02
CA ASP A 182 41.75 5.23 -23.44
C ASP A 182 42.17 6.24 -22.36
N GLU A 183 43.41 6.08 -21.89
CA GLU A 183 44.23 7.15 -21.33
C GLU A 183 45.01 7.78 -22.50
N PRO A 184 45.37 9.07 -22.47
CA PRO A 184 46.72 9.36 -21.97
C PRO A 184 46.89 10.69 -21.20
N ALA A 185 47.56 10.58 -20.05
CA ALA A 185 48.82 11.25 -19.71
C ALA A 185 49.08 12.73 -20.11
N SER A 186 49.09 13.62 -19.11
CA SER A 186 50.28 14.38 -18.65
C SER A 186 49.88 15.42 -17.60
N ALA A 187 50.33 15.25 -16.36
CA ALA A 187 51.38 16.04 -15.69
C ALA A 187 50.93 17.47 -15.31
N SER A 188 51.13 18.04 -14.12
CA SER A 188 52.02 17.78 -12.98
C SER A 188 51.61 18.81 -11.91
N THR A 189 51.74 18.50 -10.62
CA THR A 189 52.55 19.28 -9.65
C THR A 189 52.11 19.06 -8.19
N ALA A 190 53.06 18.47 -7.44
CA ALA A 190 53.42 18.67 -6.03
C ALA A 190 52.48 18.25 -4.88
N ALA A 191 52.99 17.27 -4.13
CA ALA A 191 52.73 16.91 -2.73
C ALA A 191 53.30 17.98 -1.75
N PRO A 192 53.28 17.85 -0.38
CA PRO A 192 53.50 16.61 0.39
C PRO A 192 52.67 16.39 1.67
N GLU A 193 52.79 15.13 2.16
CA GLU A 193 52.85 14.62 3.55
C GLU A 193 51.99 15.22 4.66
N GLN A 194 51.27 14.38 5.42
CA GLN A 194 51.59 13.89 6.79
C GLN A 194 50.59 12.75 7.11
N ASP A 195 51.02 11.49 7.23
CA ASP A 195 51.45 10.82 8.48
C ASP A 195 50.52 11.04 9.67
N ILE A 196 49.79 9.99 10.09
CA ILE A 196 49.29 9.67 11.45
C ILE A 196 48.61 8.28 11.38
N LYS A 197 49.34 7.25 11.83
CA LYS A 197 48.80 6.12 12.64
C LYS A 197 48.54 6.64 14.07
N PRO A 198 47.93 5.90 15.03
CA PRO A 198 47.34 4.54 15.06
C PRO A 198 45.99 4.48 15.87
N VAL A 199 45.49 3.27 16.12
CA VAL A 199 45.07 2.72 17.45
C VAL A 199 43.75 1.93 17.39
N LEU A 200 43.90 0.61 17.50
CA LEU A 200 42.90 -0.35 18.02
C LEU A 200 42.78 -0.21 19.54
N PRO A 201 41.60 -0.49 20.11
CA PRO A 201 41.51 -1.58 21.09
C PRO A 201 40.25 -2.43 20.83
N ALA A 202 40.36 -3.76 20.75
CA ALA A 202 40.44 -4.73 21.84
C ALA A 202 39.05 -5.22 22.30
N ASP A 203 38.83 -6.51 22.03
CA ASP A 203 38.13 -7.52 22.82
C ASP A 203 37.06 -7.09 23.82
N VAL A 204 35.82 -7.49 23.54
CA VAL A 204 34.81 -7.77 24.57
C VAL A 204 34.15 -9.13 24.25
N PRO A 205 34.15 -10.10 25.19
CA PRO A 205 33.68 -11.46 24.95
C PRO A 205 32.13 -11.56 24.92
N MET A 206 31.60 -12.28 23.93
CA MET A 206 30.19 -12.71 23.92
C MET A 206 29.95 -13.77 24.99
N ALA A 207 29.16 -13.40 26.00
CA ALA A 207 28.51 -14.34 26.91
C ALA A 207 27.30 -14.99 26.22
N ALA A 208 27.19 -16.31 26.38
CA ALA A 208 26.09 -17.15 25.90
C ALA A 208 24.78 -16.88 26.65
N PRO A 209 23.61 -16.91 25.98
CA PRO A 209 22.33 -16.97 26.68
C PRO A 209 21.87 -18.42 26.93
N HIS A 210 21.53 -18.66 28.19
CA HIS A 210 20.89 -19.83 28.75
C HIS A 210 19.52 -20.16 28.13
N GLY A 211 19.31 -21.46 27.90
CA GLY A 211 18.16 -22.26 28.34
C GLY A 211 16.76 -21.63 28.32
N ALA A 212 15.99 -21.96 27.30
CA ALA A 212 14.54 -21.84 27.30
C ALA A 212 13.89 -23.11 27.92
N PRO A 213 12.99 -22.99 28.91
CA PRO A 213 12.12 -24.08 29.34
C PRO A 213 10.84 -24.17 28.49
N ALA A 214 10.38 -25.40 28.29
CA ALA A 214 9.22 -25.82 27.52
C ALA A 214 7.88 -25.31 28.08
N PRO A 215 6.85 -25.11 27.24
CA PRO A 215 5.48 -24.97 27.71
C PRO A 215 4.75 -26.32 27.77
N ASP A 216 4.35 -26.70 28.99
CA ASP A 216 3.33 -27.70 29.29
C ASP A 216 2.00 -27.32 28.65
N GLY A 217 1.42 -28.25 27.90
CA GLY A 217 0.04 -28.17 27.43
C GLY A 217 -0.89 -28.99 28.32
N PRO A 218 -2.06 -28.46 28.72
CA PRO A 218 -3.12 -29.29 29.25
C PRO A 218 -4.08 -29.74 28.13
N ASP A 219 -4.10 -31.05 27.95
CA ASP A 219 -5.21 -31.85 27.46
C ASP A 219 -6.42 -31.68 28.39
N SER A 220 -7.61 -31.44 27.84
CA SER A 220 -8.89 -32.00 28.32
C SER A 220 -10.09 -31.44 27.56
N SER A 221 -10.66 -32.29 26.71
CA SER A 221 -12.06 -32.74 26.81
C SER A 221 -13.18 -31.71 27.07
N ARG A 222 -14.07 -31.52 26.09
CA ARG A 222 -15.52 -31.73 26.32
C ARG A 222 -16.34 -31.88 25.02
N PRO A 223 -17.46 -32.65 25.07
CA PRO A 223 -18.18 -33.17 23.93
C PRO A 223 -19.38 -32.29 23.52
N GLY A 224 -19.92 -32.62 22.35
CA GLY A 224 -21.03 -31.92 21.73
C GLY A 224 -22.38 -32.05 22.45
N HIS A 225 -23.29 -31.17 22.05
CA HIS A 225 -24.72 -31.41 22.08
C HIS A 225 -25.36 -30.75 20.85
N GLN A 226 -26.02 -31.57 20.05
CA GLN A 226 -27.05 -31.17 19.11
C GLN A 226 -28.25 -30.66 19.90
N THR A 227 -28.86 -29.57 19.45
CA THR A 227 -30.29 -29.33 19.62
C THR A 227 -30.87 -28.70 18.38
N SER A 228 -31.88 -29.39 17.87
CA SER A 228 -32.74 -29.12 16.74
C SER A 228 -33.65 -27.89 16.92
N LEU A 229 -34.11 -27.39 15.77
CA LEU A 229 -35.47 -26.89 15.43
C LEU A 229 -36.09 -25.76 16.28
N GLU A 230 -36.43 -24.65 15.61
CA GLU A 230 -37.78 -24.04 15.49
C GLU A 230 -37.61 -22.72 14.69
N SER A 231 -38.21 -22.53 13.51
CA SER A 231 -39.63 -22.42 13.16
C SER A 231 -40.27 -21.10 13.57
N THR A 232 -40.94 -20.47 12.59
CA THR A 232 -41.78 -19.27 12.63
C THR A 232 -41.02 -17.94 12.79
N GLY A 233 -41.07 -16.99 11.85
CA GLY A 233 -42.25 -16.51 11.15
C GLY A 233 -42.71 -15.25 11.86
N ASN A 234 -42.13 -14.10 11.52
CA ASN A 234 -42.63 -12.82 12.04
C ASN A 234 -42.87 -11.83 10.90
N THR A 235 -44.15 -11.54 10.77
CA THR A 235 -44.83 -10.72 9.79
C THR A 235 -44.53 -9.25 10.04
N GLU A 236 -44.13 -8.57 8.96
CA GLU A 236 -44.01 -7.13 8.81
C GLU A 236 -45.41 -6.47 8.77
N PRO A 237 -45.69 -5.44 9.59
CA PRO A 237 -46.80 -4.53 9.34
C PRO A 237 -46.31 -3.20 8.75
N ALA A 238 -46.82 -2.89 7.56
CA ALA A 238 -46.66 -1.61 6.87
C ALA A 238 -47.26 -0.43 7.67
N PRO A 239 -46.75 0.81 7.47
CA PRO A 239 -47.22 1.99 8.20
C PRO A 239 -48.55 2.53 7.66
N GLN A 240 -49.48 2.81 8.59
CA GLN A 240 -50.72 3.52 8.30
C GLN A 240 -50.45 5.02 8.09
N ALA A 241 -51.00 5.54 6.99
CA ALA A 241 -51.09 6.95 6.69
C ALA A 241 -52.22 7.61 7.48
N ASN A 242 -51.88 8.51 8.40
CA ASN A 242 -52.72 9.62 8.86
C ASN A 242 -52.21 10.86 8.10
N GLY A 243 -52.99 11.76 7.52
CA GLY A 243 -54.35 12.19 7.81
C GLY A 243 -54.34 13.72 7.70
N LEU A 244 -54.99 14.24 6.68
CA LEU A 244 -55.20 15.67 6.42
C LEU A 244 -55.81 16.37 7.66
N THR A 245 -55.29 17.55 8.01
CA THR A 245 -56.12 18.66 8.51
C THR A 245 -55.49 20.00 8.10
N SER A 246 -56.33 20.80 7.41
CA SER A 246 -56.27 22.24 7.07
C SER A 246 -55.12 22.77 6.21
#